data_AF-A0A923QBS3-F1
#
_entry.id   AF-A0A923QBS3-F1
#
_cell.length_a   1.000
_cell.length_b   1.000
_cell.length_c   1.000
_cell.angle_alpha   90.00
_cell.angle_beta   90.00
_cell.angle_gamma   90.00
#
_symmetry.space_group_name_H-M   'P 1'
#
loop_
_entity.id
_entity.type
_entity.pdbx_description
1 polymer ?
#
loop_
_entity_poly.entity_id
_entity_poly.type
_entity_poly.pdbx_seq_one_letter_code
_entity_poly.pdbx_strand_id
1 'polypeptide(L)'
;LEAFELMHFAGHTLTGRDWAGALTDVAWEQGWLPLNGQLRVTSMSWPLMRLVALAVPTVAALCEMRYLWRTPHALVNTRMKEVIGDEPHTPLDDAVRDALGGLGLLDRPHAGHVFAVPSR
;
A
#
# COMPACT_ATOMS: atom_id res chain seq x y z
N LEU A 1 -32.67 -17.53 0.47
CA LEU A 1 -31.67 -16.44 0.34
C LEU A 1 -32.36 -15.29 -0.37
N GLU A 2 -32.13 -14.05 0.06
CA GLU A 2 -32.59 -12.88 -0.71
C GLU A 2 -31.94 -12.89 -2.10
N ALA A 3 -32.55 -12.20 -3.06
CA ALA A 3 -32.03 -12.16 -4.44
C ALA A 3 -30.61 -11.55 -4.51
N PHE A 4 -30.29 -10.66 -3.55
CA PHE A 4 -28.97 -10.06 -3.38
C PHE A 4 -28.71 -9.86 -1.88
N GLU A 5 -27.47 -10.09 -1.45
CA GLU A 5 -27.04 -9.87 -0.06
C GLU A 5 -25.71 -9.12 -0.06
N LEU A 6 -25.59 -8.08 0.76
CA LEU A 6 -24.35 -7.32 0.90
C LEU A 6 -23.45 -7.97 1.96
N MET A 7 -22.26 -8.38 1.53
CA MET A 7 -21.26 -8.99 2.39
C MET A 7 -19.95 -8.20 2.27
N HIS A 8 -19.28 -7.98 3.41
CA HIS A 8 -17.99 -7.31 3.41
C HIS A 8 -16.84 -8.32 3.32
N PHE A 9 -15.79 -7.90 2.64
CA PHE A 9 -14.49 -8.55 2.59
C PHE A 9 -13.55 -7.83 3.58
N ALA A 10 -12.94 -8.55 4.51
CA ALA A 10 -12.12 -7.91 5.55
C ALA A 10 -10.78 -7.42 4.98
N GLY A 11 -10.12 -8.24 4.15
CA GLY A 11 -8.83 -7.94 3.57
C GLY A 11 -7.73 -7.79 4.62
N HIS A 12 -6.73 -6.97 4.31
CA HIS A 12 -5.60 -6.69 5.19
C HIS A 12 -5.85 -5.44 6.04
N THR A 13 -5.70 -5.55 7.36
CA THR A 13 -5.71 -4.39 8.28
C THR A 13 -4.28 -4.01 8.61
N LEU A 14 -3.77 -2.96 7.97
CA LEU A 14 -2.35 -2.60 8.00
C LEU A 14 -2.11 -1.24 8.64
N THR A 15 -1.02 -1.14 9.40
CA THR A 15 -0.49 0.14 9.84
C THR A 15 0.41 0.76 8.77
N GLY A 16 0.70 2.06 8.92
CA GLY A 16 1.67 2.71 8.04
C GLY A 16 3.08 2.10 8.13
N ARG A 17 3.43 1.45 9.26
CA ARG A 17 4.71 0.75 9.41
C ARG A 17 4.73 -0.54 8.59
N ASP A 18 3.63 -1.29 8.58
CA ASP A 18 3.52 -2.52 7.80
C ASP A 18 3.64 -2.21 6.30
N TRP A 19 2.97 -1.15 5.85
CA TRP A 19 3.12 -0.62 4.49
C TRP A 19 4.56 -0.23 4.16
N ALA A 20 5.24 0.46 5.07
CA ALA A 20 6.62 0.87 4.85
C ALA A 20 7.57 -0.33 4.79
N GLY A 21 7.32 -1.39 5.55
CA GLY A 21 8.05 -2.65 5.46
C GLY A 21 7.89 -3.28 4.08
N ALA A 22 6.64 -3.61 3.70
CA ALA A 22 6.34 -4.26 2.42
C ALA A 22 6.86 -3.47 1.21
N LEU A 23 6.72 -2.15 1.22
CA LEU A 23 7.23 -1.30 0.14
C LEU A 23 8.75 -1.13 0.16
N THR A 24 9.41 -1.27 1.31
CA THR A 24 10.88 -1.21 1.39
C THR A 24 11.49 -2.39 0.65
N ASP A 25 10.93 -3.59 0.81
CA ASP A 25 11.41 -4.79 0.12
C ASP A 25 11.25 -4.66 -1.40
N VAL A 26 10.10 -4.15 -1.86
CA VAL A 26 9.90 -3.86 -3.29
C VAL A 26 10.88 -2.79 -3.78
N ALA A 27 11.05 -1.70 -3.04
CA ALA A 27 11.96 -0.61 -3.41
C ALA A 27 13.43 -1.07 -3.48
N TRP A 28 13.80 -2.05 -2.65
CA TRP A 28 15.11 -2.72 -2.71
C TRP A 28 15.32 -3.47 -4.02
N GLU A 29 14.35 -4.31 -4.40
CA GLU A 29 14.42 -5.08 -5.63
C GLU A 29 14.42 -4.21 -6.88
N GLN A 30 13.74 -3.07 -6.82
CA GLN A 30 13.70 -2.08 -7.88
C GLN A 30 14.94 -1.16 -7.91
N GLY A 31 15.84 -1.27 -6.92
CA GLY A 31 17.03 -0.44 -6.82
C GLY A 31 16.76 1.04 -6.51
N TRP A 32 15.58 1.36 -5.99
CA TRP A 32 15.20 2.74 -5.61
C TRP A 32 15.87 3.21 -4.33
N LEU A 33 16.37 2.27 -3.52
CA LEU A 33 17.01 2.55 -2.23
C LEU A 33 18.54 2.37 -2.30
N PRO A 34 19.30 3.19 -1.55
CA PRO A 34 20.74 3.01 -1.39
C PRO A 34 21.07 1.77 -0.55
N LEU A 35 22.32 1.31 -0.57
CA LEU A 35 22.86 0.24 0.30
C LEU A 35 22.43 0.41 1.78
N ASN A 36 21.72 -0.58 2.35
CA ASN A 36 21.06 -0.56 3.66
C ASN A 36 20.01 0.56 3.90
N GLY A 37 19.40 1.09 2.83
CA GLY A 37 18.28 2.03 2.89
C GLY A 37 16.97 1.41 3.39
N GLN A 38 16.11 2.28 3.93
CA GLN A 38 14.75 1.96 4.37
C GLN A 38 13.81 3.12 4.01
N LEU A 39 12.57 2.83 3.64
CA LEU A 39 11.57 3.88 3.46
C LEU A 39 11.28 4.55 4.81
N ARG A 40 11.22 5.88 4.78
CA ARG A 40 10.94 6.68 5.97
C ARG A 40 9.48 7.11 5.96
N VAL A 41 8.76 6.72 7.01
CA VAL A 41 7.42 7.23 7.27
C VAL A 41 7.54 8.49 8.12
N THR A 42 7.09 9.62 7.59
CA THR A 42 7.03 10.89 8.32
C THR A 42 5.58 11.26 8.57
N SER A 43 5.32 11.91 9.71
CA SER A 43 3.99 12.46 9.98
C SER A 43 3.73 13.68 9.10
N MET A 44 2.47 13.83 8.70
CA MET A 44 2.00 14.99 7.96
C MET A 44 1.86 16.19 8.90
N SER A 45 2.35 17.36 8.49
CA SER A 45 2.21 18.60 9.27
C SER A 45 0.79 19.17 9.13
N TRP A 46 -0.13 18.68 9.95
CA TRP A 46 -1.54 19.14 9.97
C TRP A 46 -1.73 20.66 10.13
N PRO A 47 -0.91 21.39 10.91
CA PRO A 47 -1.03 22.85 10.97
C PRO A 47 -0.78 23.52 9.61
N LEU A 48 0.23 23.04 8.87
CA LEU A 48 0.54 23.56 7.54
C LEU A 48 -0.58 23.24 6.54
N MET A 49 -1.11 22.02 6.57
CA MET A 49 -2.25 21.64 5.72
C MET A 49 -3.46 22.54 5.97
N ARG A 50 -3.74 22.89 7.23
CA ARG A 50 -4.84 23.79 7.58
C ARG A 50 -4.65 25.20 7.03
N LEU A 51 -3.41 25.68 6.94
CA LEU A 51 -3.12 26.97 6.30
C LEU A 51 -3.40 26.91 4.80
N VAL A 52 -2.94 25.85 4.13
CA VAL A 52 -3.17 25.64 2.68
C VAL A 52 -4.66 25.44 2.36
N ALA A 53 -5.40 24.77 3.26
CA ALA A 53 -6.84 24.55 3.13
C ALA A 53 -7.66 25.83 3.00
N LEU A 54 -7.16 26.98 3.49
CA LEU A 54 -7.84 28.27 3.35
C LEU A 54 -7.96 28.73 1.89
N ALA A 55 -7.04 28.29 1.02
CA ALA A 55 -7.02 28.67 -0.39
C ALA A 55 -7.38 27.50 -1.33
N VAL A 56 -7.21 26.24 -0.88
CA VAL A 56 -7.38 25.05 -1.73
C VAL A 56 -8.49 24.15 -1.16
N PRO A 57 -9.69 24.13 -1.78
CA PRO A 57 -10.84 23.36 -1.30
C PRO A 57 -10.57 21.85 -1.14
N THR A 58 -9.78 21.27 -2.05
CA THR A 58 -9.40 19.85 -1.97
C THR A 58 -8.62 19.55 -0.70
N VAL A 59 -7.73 20.44 -0.26
CA VAL A 59 -6.95 20.27 0.97
C VAL A 59 -7.82 20.47 2.21
N ALA A 60 -8.85 21.34 2.14
CA ALA A 60 -9.84 21.48 3.19
C ALA A 60 -10.62 20.18 3.42
N ALA A 61 -11.11 19.54 2.35
CA ALA A 61 -11.77 18.24 2.43
C ALA A 61 -10.86 17.16 3.04
N LEU A 62 -9.59 17.11 2.64
CA LEU A 62 -8.60 16.19 3.25
C LEU A 62 -8.41 16.45 4.74
N CYS A 63 -8.40 17.72 5.17
CA CYS A 63 -8.30 18.08 6.58
C CYS A 63 -9.51 17.63 7.41
N GLU A 64 -10.72 17.62 6.84
CA GLU A 64 -11.93 17.09 7.48
C GLU A 64 -11.85 15.58 7.64
N MET A 65 -11.34 14.89 6.62
CA MET A 65 -11.12 13.43 6.62
C MET A 65 -9.94 12.96 7.47
N ARG A 66 -9.23 13.87 8.16
CA ARG A 66 -8.09 13.56 9.05
C ARG A 66 -8.37 12.46 10.07
N TYR A 67 -9.63 12.28 10.49
CA TYR A 67 -9.97 11.22 11.44
C TYR A 67 -9.64 9.82 10.89
N LEU A 68 -9.69 9.63 9.57
CA LEU A 68 -9.37 8.36 8.91
C LEU A 68 -7.92 7.91 9.15
N TRP A 69 -7.00 8.85 9.39
CA TRP A 69 -5.59 8.56 9.69
C TRP A 69 -5.32 8.19 11.15
N ARG A 70 -6.26 8.47 12.06
CA ARG A 70 -6.06 8.29 13.51
C ARG A 70 -6.85 7.12 14.08
N THR A 71 -7.92 6.75 13.41
CA THR A 71 -8.76 5.62 13.81
C THR A 71 -8.33 4.39 13.00
N PRO A 72 -8.04 3.24 13.63
CA PRO A 72 -7.92 1.98 12.92
C PRO A 72 -9.30 1.57 12.39
N HIS A 73 -9.39 1.24 11.10
CA HIS A 73 -10.64 0.79 10.47
C HIS A 73 -10.43 -0.63 9.96
N ALA A 74 -11.42 -1.48 10.19
CA ALA A 74 -11.47 -2.84 9.66
C ALA A 74 -12.92 -3.16 9.26
N LEU A 75 -13.08 -3.98 8.23
CA LEU A 75 -14.39 -4.46 7.80
C LEU A 75 -14.67 -5.83 8.45
N VAL A 76 -15.91 -6.03 8.90
CA VAL A 76 -16.34 -7.28 9.51
C VAL A 76 -16.89 -8.21 8.44
N ASN A 77 -16.23 -9.35 8.24
CA ASN A 77 -16.52 -10.33 7.18
C ASN A 77 -17.33 -11.55 7.65
N THR A 78 -17.89 -11.54 8.87
CA THR A 78 -18.57 -12.70 9.48
C THR A 78 -19.54 -13.37 8.53
N ARG A 79 -20.39 -12.56 7.86
CA ARG A 79 -21.40 -13.09 6.96
C ARG A 79 -20.82 -13.74 5.70
N MET A 80 -19.76 -13.14 5.15
CA MET A 80 -19.04 -13.74 4.02
C MET A 80 -18.46 -15.09 4.41
N LYS A 81 -17.85 -15.17 5.60
CA LYS A 81 -17.24 -16.41 6.09
C LYS A 81 -18.25 -17.54 6.29
N GLU A 82 -19.46 -17.22 6.73
CA GLU A 82 -20.54 -18.20 6.83
C GLU A 82 -20.93 -18.81 5.47
N VAL A 83 -20.77 -18.05 4.39
CA VAL A 83 -21.15 -18.47 3.03
C VAL A 83 -20.01 -19.22 2.33
N ILE A 84 -18.77 -18.72 2.41
CA ILE A 84 -17.64 -19.26 1.65
C ILE A 84 -16.62 -20.05 2.49
N GLY A 85 -16.75 -20.06 3.82
CA GLY A 85 -15.76 -20.61 4.73
C GLY A 85 -14.70 -19.58 5.13
N ASP A 86 -13.45 -20.00 5.29
CA ASP A 86 -12.38 -19.05 5.61
C ASP A 86 -12.06 -18.12 4.44
N GLU A 87 -11.77 -16.86 4.75
CA GLU A 87 -11.39 -15.88 3.74
C GLU A 87 -10.04 -16.27 3.13
N PRO A 88 -9.95 -16.46 1.80
CA PRO A 88 -8.67 -16.68 1.14
C PRO A 88 -7.87 -15.38 1.18
N HIS A 89 -6.67 -15.44 1.77
CA HIS A 89 -5.76 -14.31 1.84
C HIS A 89 -4.53 -14.54 0.96
N THR A 90 -4.30 -13.63 0.01
CA THR A 90 -2.99 -13.48 -0.62
C THR A 90 -2.04 -12.85 0.40
N PRO A 91 -0.84 -13.42 0.63
CA PRO A 91 0.18 -12.79 1.48
C PRO A 91 0.42 -11.34 1.07
N LEU A 92 0.67 -10.47 2.05
CA LEU A 92 0.77 -9.03 1.82
C LEU A 92 1.83 -8.69 0.77
N ASP A 93 3.00 -9.30 0.89
CA ASP A 93 4.14 -8.99 0.01
C ASP A 93 3.83 -9.34 -1.45
N ASP A 94 3.18 -10.47 -1.70
CA ASP A 94 2.73 -10.90 -3.03
C ASP A 94 1.66 -9.94 -3.56
N ALA A 95 0.66 -9.61 -2.73
CA ALA A 95 -0.41 -8.69 -3.12
C ALA A 95 0.11 -7.29 -3.49
N VAL A 96 1.10 -6.78 -2.76
CA VAL A 96 1.73 -5.48 -3.04
C VAL A 96 2.47 -5.51 -4.39
N ARG A 97 3.22 -6.59 -4.67
CA ARG A 97 3.94 -6.76 -5.94
C ARG A 97 3.00 -6.84 -7.12
N ASP A 98 1.96 -7.66 -7.01
CA ASP A 98 0.95 -7.82 -8.05
C ASP A 98 0.23 -6.50 -8.30
N ALA A 99 -0.12 -5.75 -7.25
CA ALA A 99 -0.75 -4.44 -7.38
C ALA A 99 0.15 -3.42 -8.07
N LEU A 100 1.42 -3.29 -7.65
CA LEU A 100 2.38 -2.38 -8.28
C LEU A 100 2.68 -2.78 -9.73
N GLY A 101 2.78 -4.07 -10.03
CA GLY A 101 2.93 -4.59 -11.37
C GLY A 101 1.71 -4.29 -12.25
N GLY A 102 0.50 -4.49 -11.73
CA GLY A 102 -0.76 -4.15 -12.41
C GLY A 102 -0.93 -2.65 -12.65
N LEU A 103 -0.36 -1.81 -11.78
CA LEU A 103 -0.29 -0.36 -11.97
C LEU A 103 0.83 0.09 -12.92
N GLY A 104 1.71 -0.83 -13.35
CA GLY A 104 2.86 -0.52 -14.20
C GLY A 104 3.96 0.28 -13.49
N LEU A 105 4.05 0.17 -12.16
CA LEU A 105 5.01 0.90 -11.32
C LEU A 105 6.31 0.12 -11.03
N LEU A 106 6.38 -1.13 -11.48
CA LEU A 106 7.58 -1.95 -11.39
C LEU A 106 8.29 -1.92 -12.74
N ASP A 107 9.55 -1.50 -12.73
CA ASP A 107 10.44 -1.76 -13.85
C ASP A 107 10.77 -3.25 -13.84
N ARG A 108 10.69 -3.92 -15.00
CA ARG A 108 11.41 -5.19 -15.13
C ARG A 108 12.86 -4.87 -14.83
N PRO A 109 13.52 -5.57 -13.89
CA PRO A 109 14.92 -5.32 -13.60
C PRO A 109 15.65 -5.35 -14.93
N HIS A 110 16.29 -4.23 -15.26
CA HIS A 110 17.17 -4.18 -16.40
C HIS A 110 18.15 -5.34 -16.17
N ALA A 111 18.03 -6.40 -16.98
CA ALA A 111 19.08 -7.38 -17.08
C ALA A 111 20.27 -6.57 -17.55
N GLY A 112 21.10 -6.12 -16.59
CA GLY A 112 22.34 -5.45 -16.88
C GLY A 112 23.04 -6.39 -17.84
N HIS A 113 23.21 -5.94 -19.08
CA HIS A 113 24.04 -6.63 -20.04
C HIS A 113 25.36 -6.86 -19.32
N VAL A 114 25.60 -8.10 -18.90
CA VAL A 114 26.89 -8.52 -18.41
C VAL A 114 27.80 -8.33 -19.61
N PHE A 115 28.54 -7.24 -19.60
CA PHE A 115 29.60 -7.03 -20.57
C PHE A 115 30.66 -8.09 -20.25
N ALA A 116 30.57 -9.21 -20.97
CA ALA A 116 31.60 -10.24 -20.93
C ALA A 116 32.90 -9.59 -21.42
N VAL A 117 33.84 -9.41 -20.50
CA VAL A 117 35.22 -9.07 -20.84
C VAL A 117 35.85 -10.30 -21.47
N PRO A 118 36.24 -10.29 -22.76
CA PRO A 118 36.95 -11.41 -23.34
C PRO A 118 38.36 -11.44 -22.75
N SER A 119 38.67 -12.50 -22.02
CA SER A 119 40.05 -12.85 -21.65
C SER A 119 40.86 -13.10 -22.92
N ARG A 120 41.92 -12.30 -23.12
CA ARG A 120 43.01 -12.65 -24.01
C ARG A 120 43.95 -13.64 -23.32
#